data_AF-A0AAU4L9L6-F1
#
_entry.id   AF-A0AAU4L9L6-F1
#
_cell.length_a   1.000
_cell.length_b   1.000
_cell.length_c   1.000
_cell.angle_alpha   90.00
_cell.angle_beta   90.00
_cell.angle_gamma   90.00
#
_symmetry.space_group_name_H-M   'P 1'
#
loop_
_entity.id
_entity.type
_entity.pdbx_description
1 polymer ?
#
loop_
_entity_poly.entity_id
_entity_poly.type
_entity_poly.pdbx_seq_one_letter_code
_entity_poly.pdbx_strand_id
1 'polypeptide(L)'
;MLTRLPSASGFAALVGSRTTRFEERVMRAECDDIELVRVPSSLPTTDIPVPDTWLVQFEDSARLAETAARLGVEYSNCFAIQAAAWLPPLEPGSLAAAPASGTAVERYDLELEPSVFVPTQRWEEDGLYRFRRADHRVVCQILHEGTWKSVSLERGVYLELDRLGVEPRKNLRWFQEEGKGRERFGRLIVDWGKPLPDLQRRIAVMCTALPPEFGSKCRTITYRNVPRAVAERIAISLKQELGDRND
;
A
#
# COMPACT_ATOMS: atom_id res chain seq x y z
N MET A 1 7.19 -14.25 7.16
CA MET A 1 5.99 -14.26 8.02
C MET A 1 4.93 -15.12 7.38
N LEU A 2 4.22 -15.91 8.18
CA LEU A 2 3.00 -16.63 7.79
C LEU A 2 1.80 -15.91 8.41
N THR A 3 0.81 -15.51 7.60
CA THR A 3 -0.36 -14.80 8.09
C THR A 3 -1.64 -15.26 7.43
N ARG A 4 -2.74 -15.35 8.19
CA ARG A 4 -4.04 -15.65 7.57
C ARG A 4 -4.51 -14.47 6.75
N LEU A 5 -5.19 -14.78 5.65
CA LEU A 5 -5.88 -13.77 4.85
C LEU A 5 -7.28 -13.52 5.43
N PRO A 6 -7.81 -12.29 5.37
CA PRO A 6 -9.17 -11.98 5.79
C PRO A 6 -10.19 -12.88 5.05
N SER A 7 -10.99 -13.63 5.81
CA SER A 7 -12.04 -14.53 5.30
C SER A 7 -11.61 -15.55 4.24
N ALA A 8 -10.31 -15.90 4.17
CA ALA A 8 -9.86 -17.09 3.47
C ALA A 8 -9.87 -18.26 4.45
N SER A 9 -11.03 -18.89 4.60
CA SER A 9 -11.19 -20.11 5.39
C SER A 9 -10.33 -21.20 4.76
N GLY A 10 -9.12 -21.37 5.29
CA GLY A 10 -8.18 -22.42 4.89
C GLY A 10 -6.95 -21.96 4.12
N PHE A 11 -6.70 -20.66 3.95
CA PHE A 11 -5.44 -20.16 3.35
C PHE A 11 -4.74 -19.11 4.20
N ALA A 12 -3.44 -19.29 4.36
CA ALA A 12 -2.52 -18.33 4.94
C ALA A 12 -1.42 -17.98 3.94
N ALA A 13 -1.05 -16.71 3.86
CA ALA A 13 0.01 -16.27 2.97
C ALA A 13 1.38 -16.35 3.64
N LEU A 14 2.35 -16.90 2.91
CA LEU A 14 3.76 -16.90 3.28
C LEU A 14 4.46 -15.74 2.57
N VAL A 15 4.75 -14.68 3.33
CA VAL A 15 5.23 -13.39 2.82
C VAL A 15 6.58 -12.99 3.42
N GLY A 16 7.31 -12.15 2.68
CA GLY A 16 8.63 -11.65 3.04
C GLY A 16 9.70 -12.01 2.02
N SER A 17 10.97 -11.81 2.37
CA SER A 17 12.10 -12.12 1.50
C SER A 17 12.24 -13.62 1.26
N ARG A 18 12.48 -14.01 0.00
CA ARG A 18 12.80 -15.39 -0.39
C ARG A 18 14.29 -15.51 -0.65
N THR A 19 14.98 -16.20 0.24
CA THR A 19 16.37 -16.60 0.04
C THR A 19 16.39 -18.05 -0.39
N THR A 20 17.39 -18.50 -1.14
CA THR A 20 17.52 -19.90 -1.57
C THR A 20 17.36 -20.88 -0.41
N ARG A 21 18.00 -20.59 0.74
CA ARG A 21 17.88 -21.40 1.96
C ARG A 21 16.44 -21.48 2.49
N PHE A 22 15.66 -20.40 2.34
CA PHE A 22 14.26 -20.39 2.74
C PHE A 22 13.40 -21.21 1.78
N GLU A 23 13.64 -21.09 0.48
CA GLU A 23 12.92 -21.87 -0.54
C GLU A 23 13.15 -23.37 -0.35
N GLU A 24 14.39 -23.80 -0.12
CA GLU A 24 14.73 -25.19 0.21
C GLU A 24 13.98 -25.71 1.44
N ARG A 25 13.83 -24.87 2.47
CA ARG A 25 13.09 -25.21 3.69
C ARG A 25 11.61 -25.39 3.42
N VAL A 26 11.04 -24.52 2.59
CA VAL A 26 9.63 -24.62 2.18
C VAL A 26 9.41 -25.87 1.34
N MET A 27 10.29 -26.17 0.38
CA MET A 27 10.20 -27.40 -0.43
C MET A 27 10.27 -28.66 0.44
N ARG A 28 11.16 -28.69 1.45
CA ARG A 28 11.21 -29.81 2.39
C ARG A 28 9.91 -29.95 3.17
N ALA A 29 9.38 -28.86 3.70
CA ALA A 29 8.16 -28.87 4.48
C ALA A 29 6.91 -29.24 3.63
N GLU A 30 6.92 -28.92 2.33
CA GLU A 30 5.91 -29.35 1.36
C GLU A 30 5.95 -30.87 1.11
N CYS A 31 7.14 -31.48 1.07
CA CYS A 31 7.26 -32.94 1.00
C CYS A 31 6.76 -33.65 2.27
N ASP A 32 6.81 -32.97 3.42
CA ASP A 32 6.43 -33.54 4.70
C ASP A 32 4.90 -33.53 4.90
N ASP A 33 4.30 -32.35 5.04
CA ASP A 33 2.87 -32.21 5.38
C ASP A 33 2.27 -30.81 5.11
N ILE A 34 2.97 -29.91 4.40
CA ILE A 34 2.43 -28.60 4.05
C ILE A 34 1.85 -28.63 2.63
N GLU A 35 0.57 -28.36 2.51
CA GLU A 35 -0.05 -28.09 1.21
C GLU A 35 0.23 -26.65 0.79
N LEU A 36 1.09 -26.47 -0.21
CA LEU A 36 1.47 -25.17 -0.73
C LEU A 36 0.87 -24.91 -2.11
N VAL A 37 0.07 -23.85 -2.22
CA VAL A 37 -0.45 -23.32 -3.48
C VAL A 37 0.41 -22.16 -3.93
N ARG A 38 0.98 -22.27 -5.13
CA ARG A 38 1.72 -21.20 -5.80
C ARG A 38 0.79 -20.50 -6.78
N VAL A 39 0.51 -19.23 -6.53
CA VAL A 39 -0.35 -18.41 -7.39
C VAL A 39 0.54 -17.48 -8.23
N PRO A 40 0.61 -17.68 -9.55
CA PRO A 40 1.43 -16.82 -10.40
C PRO A 40 0.93 -15.38 -10.37
N SER A 41 1.86 -14.43 -10.50
CA SER A 41 1.51 -13.02 -10.65
C SER A 41 0.71 -12.81 -11.94
N SER A 42 -0.40 -12.08 -11.85
CA SER A 42 -1.16 -11.63 -13.03
C SER A 42 -0.59 -10.37 -13.67
N LEU A 43 0.49 -9.81 -13.11
CA LEU A 43 1.16 -8.64 -13.66
C LEU A 43 1.98 -9.00 -14.92
N PRO A 44 2.14 -8.06 -15.87
CA PRO A 44 2.99 -8.28 -17.04
C PRO A 44 4.41 -8.68 -16.66
N THR A 45 5.02 -9.57 -17.44
CA THR A 45 6.44 -9.93 -17.27
C THR A 45 7.33 -8.71 -17.54
N THR A 46 8.12 -8.34 -16.55
CA THR A 46 9.16 -7.30 -16.62
C THR A 46 10.55 -7.91 -16.52
N ASP A 47 11.61 -7.11 -16.77
CA ASP A 47 13.02 -7.56 -16.68
C ASP A 47 13.36 -8.23 -15.34
N ILE A 48 12.71 -7.78 -14.27
CA ILE A 48 12.69 -8.46 -12.97
C ILE A 48 11.28 -9.03 -12.78
N PRO A 49 11.10 -10.36 -12.79
CA PRO A 49 9.77 -10.95 -12.65
C PRO A 49 9.22 -10.76 -11.24
N VAL A 50 7.91 -10.52 -11.14
CA VAL A 50 7.21 -10.51 -9.85
C VAL A 50 7.12 -11.96 -9.35
N PRO A 51 7.56 -12.26 -8.12
CA PRO A 51 7.51 -13.62 -7.60
C PRO A 51 6.07 -14.09 -7.39
N ASP A 52 5.83 -15.39 -7.58
CA ASP A 52 4.56 -16.03 -7.29
C ASP A 52 4.13 -15.79 -5.85
N THR A 53 2.84 -15.75 -5.56
CA THR A 53 2.34 -15.74 -4.18
C THR A 53 2.30 -17.17 -3.65
N TRP A 54 2.77 -17.36 -2.41
CA TRP A 54 2.77 -18.67 -1.75
C TRP A 54 1.69 -18.70 -0.68
N LEU A 55 0.69 -19.56 -0.88
CA LEU A 55 -0.41 -19.78 0.05
C LEU A 55 -0.27 -21.16 0.68
N VAL A 56 -0.25 -21.21 2.00
CA VAL A 56 -0.30 -22.44 2.77
C VAL A 56 -1.76 -22.75 3.06
N GLN A 57 -2.20 -23.92 2.61
CA GLN A 57 -3.50 -24.44 2.95
C GLN A 57 -3.49 -24.99 4.38
N PHE A 58 -4.58 -24.81 5.12
CA PHE A 58 -4.73 -25.32 6.46
C PHE A 58 -6.18 -25.68 6.76
N GLU A 59 -6.40 -26.72 7.55
CA GLU A 59 -7.73 -27.08 8.04
C GLU A 59 -7.99 -26.48 9.43
N ASP A 60 -6.96 -26.50 10.28
CA ASP A 60 -7.00 -25.95 11.63
C ASP A 60 -6.03 -24.78 11.77
N SER A 61 -6.58 -23.60 12.08
CA SER A 61 -5.80 -22.40 12.31
C SER A 61 -4.83 -22.49 13.49
N ALA A 62 -5.06 -23.39 14.46
CA ALA A 62 -4.15 -23.59 15.59
C ALA A 62 -2.79 -24.14 15.14
N ARG A 63 -2.76 -24.95 14.07
CA ARG A 63 -1.53 -25.54 13.53
C ARG A 63 -0.64 -24.53 12.80
N LEU A 64 -1.18 -23.38 12.38
CA LEU A 64 -0.40 -22.38 11.64
C LEU A 64 0.79 -21.82 12.44
N ALA A 65 0.67 -21.72 13.76
CA ALA A 65 1.77 -21.27 14.60
C ALA A 65 2.93 -22.29 14.60
N GLU A 66 2.62 -23.58 14.63
CA GLU A 66 3.59 -24.67 14.52
C GLU A 66 4.23 -24.71 13.12
N THR A 67 3.41 -24.55 12.07
CA THR A 67 3.88 -24.44 10.68
C THR A 67 4.85 -23.27 10.51
N ALA A 68 4.51 -22.10 11.06
CA ALA A 68 5.38 -20.93 11.05
C ALA A 68 6.71 -21.20 11.78
N ALA A 69 6.67 -21.83 12.96
CA ALA A 69 7.86 -22.19 13.73
C ALA A 69 8.78 -23.14 12.94
N ARG A 70 8.22 -24.18 12.31
CA ARG A 70 8.96 -25.12 11.46
C ARG A 70 9.62 -24.44 10.25
N LEU A 71 8.90 -23.52 9.62
CA LEU A 71 9.43 -22.69 8.52
C LEU A 71 10.44 -21.64 9.03
N GLY A 72 10.52 -21.41 10.34
CA GLY A 72 11.37 -20.40 10.96
C GLY A 72 10.95 -18.98 10.59
N VAL A 73 9.64 -18.73 10.55
CA VAL A 73 9.05 -17.41 10.26
C VAL A 73 8.09 -17.00 11.37
N GLU A 74 7.87 -15.70 11.49
CA GLU A 74 6.84 -15.18 12.42
C GLU A 74 5.44 -15.56 11.96
N TYR A 75 4.57 -15.83 12.94
CA TYR A 75 3.14 -16.04 12.73
C TYR A 75 2.35 -14.79 13.09
N SER A 76 1.38 -14.44 12.25
CA SER A 76 0.41 -13.38 12.53
C SER A 76 -1.00 -13.90 12.27
N ASN A 77 -1.91 -13.69 13.23
CA ASN A 77 -3.29 -14.15 13.11
C ASN A 77 -3.97 -13.56 11.87
N CYS A 78 -3.90 -12.24 11.67
CA CYS A 78 -4.29 -11.62 10.42
C CYS A 78 -3.62 -10.25 10.32
N PHE A 79 -2.47 -10.21 9.65
CA PHE A 79 -1.65 -9.01 9.56
C PHE A 79 -2.45 -7.81 9.05
N ALA A 80 -3.26 -7.98 7.99
CA ALA A 80 -4.03 -6.88 7.41
C ALA A 80 -4.97 -6.22 8.42
N ILE A 81 -5.75 -7.02 9.16
CA ILE A 81 -6.69 -6.50 10.17
C ILE A 81 -5.93 -5.88 11.35
N GLN A 82 -4.90 -6.57 11.84
CA GLN A 82 -4.10 -6.09 12.99
C GLN A 82 -3.39 -4.79 12.65
N ALA A 83 -2.65 -4.74 11.53
CA ALA A 83 -1.92 -3.54 11.12
C ALA A 83 -2.86 -2.37 10.77
N ALA A 84 -4.03 -2.62 10.19
CA ALA A 84 -5.03 -1.57 9.94
C ALA A 84 -5.52 -0.89 11.22
N ALA A 85 -5.65 -1.64 12.32
CA ALA A 85 -6.06 -1.08 13.61
C ALA A 85 -5.02 -0.13 14.21
N TRP A 86 -3.75 -0.30 13.85
CA TRP A 86 -2.59 0.47 14.35
C TRP A 86 -2.04 1.48 13.34
N LEU A 87 -2.79 1.78 12.28
CA LEU A 87 -2.36 2.76 11.30
C LEU A 87 -2.14 4.13 11.98
N PRO A 88 -0.94 4.72 11.85
CA PRO A 88 -0.68 6.04 12.40
C PRO A 88 -1.45 7.10 11.61
N PRO A 89 -1.81 8.23 12.25
CA PRO A 89 -2.37 9.36 11.53
C PRO A 89 -1.40 9.92 10.49
N LEU A 90 -1.96 10.60 9.49
CA LEU A 90 -1.18 11.30 8.47
C LEU A 90 -0.55 12.55 9.06
N GLU A 91 0.74 12.46 9.31
CA GLU A 91 1.58 13.56 9.79
C GLU A 91 2.77 13.80 8.85
N PRO A 92 3.21 15.05 8.68
CA PRO A 92 4.50 15.36 8.05
C PRO A 92 5.67 14.71 8.80
N GLY A 93 6.79 14.50 8.10
CA GLY A 93 7.99 13.97 8.73
C GLY A 93 8.79 15.04 9.49
N SER A 94 10.09 14.77 9.67
CA SER A 94 11.00 15.68 10.37
C SER A 94 11.20 16.99 9.63
N LEU A 95 11.61 18.03 10.38
CA LEU A 95 12.07 19.30 9.81
C LEU A 95 13.14 19.04 8.74
N ALA A 96 13.08 19.82 7.67
CA ALA A 96 14.00 19.77 6.55
C ALA A 96 14.48 21.18 6.19
N ALA A 97 15.64 21.25 5.55
CA ALA A 97 16.11 22.50 4.96
C ALA A 97 15.38 22.76 3.64
N ALA A 98 15.09 24.04 3.39
CA ALA A 98 14.59 24.53 2.11
C ALA A 98 15.52 24.14 0.95
N PRO A 99 15.02 24.13 -0.30
CA PRO A 99 15.87 24.03 -1.48
C PRO A 99 16.96 25.11 -1.47
N ALA A 100 18.19 24.74 -1.84
CA ALA A 100 19.27 25.73 -2.00
C ALA A 100 18.96 26.65 -3.19
N SER A 101 19.43 27.90 -3.13
CA SER A 101 19.27 28.84 -4.23
C SER A 101 19.80 28.28 -5.55
N GLY A 102 19.05 28.47 -6.65
CA GLY A 102 19.39 27.95 -7.98
C GLY A 102 19.10 26.46 -8.19
N THR A 103 18.56 25.75 -7.19
CA THR A 103 18.12 24.35 -7.36
C THR A 103 16.91 24.31 -8.30
N ALA A 104 16.91 23.40 -9.27
CA ALA A 104 15.71 23.10 -10.04
C ALA A 104 14.68 22.40 -9.15
N VAL A 105 13.55 23.07 -8.91
CA VAL A 105 12.47 22.59 -8.05
C VAL A 105 11.24 22.30 -8.90
N GLU A 106 10.54 21.22 -8.57
CA GLU A 106 9.23 20.91 -9.11
C GLU A 106 8.18 20.97 -8.00
N ARG A 107 7.00 21.48 -8.30
CA ARG A 107 5.82 21.48 -7.40
C ARG A 107 4.82 20.45 -7.89
N TYR A 108 4.20 19.73 -6.97
CA TYR A 108 3.12 18.83 -7.29
C TYR A 108 1.86 19.62 -7.63
N ASP A 109 1.30 19.34 -8.79
CA ASP A 109 0.12 20.00 -9.33
C ASP A 109 -1.05 19.01 -9.32
N LEU A 110 -2.05 19.34 -8.49
CA LEU A 110 -3.27 18.56 -8.31
C LEU A 110 -4.37 18.91 -9.33
N GLU A 111 -4.23 20.03 -10.07
CA GLU A 111 -5.19 20.45 -11.08
C GLU A 111 -5.00 19.69 -12.41
N LEU A 112 -3.81 19.11 -12.61
CA LEU A 112 -3.53 18.26 -13.76
C LEU A 112 -4.09 16.85 -13.60
N GLU A 113 -4.52 16.26 -14.72
CA GLU A 113 -5.04 14.89 -14.79
C GLU A 113 -4.21 14.03 -15.78
N PRO A 114 -3.22 13.25 -15.30
CA PRO A 114 -2.99 12.89 -13.91
C PRO A 114 -2.20 13.98 -13.16
N SER A 115 -2.35 14.01 -11.83
CA SER A 115 -1.58 14.92 -10.98
C SER A 115 -0.11 14.56 -11.03
N VAL A 116 0.75 15.55 -11.29
CA VAL A 116 2.18 15.37 -11.57
C VAL A 116 3.03 16.49 -10.99
N PHE A 117 4.34 16.27 -10.91
CA PHE A 117 5.29 17.34 -10.57
C PHE A 117 5.60 18.18 -11.81
N VAL A 118 5.48 19.49 -11.69
CA VAL A 118 5.79 20.47 -12.72
C VAL A 118 6.92 21.40 -12.28
N PRO A 119 7.86 21.80 -13.17
CA PRO A 119 8.90 22.75 -12.84
C PRO A 119 8.32 24.06 -12.29
N THR A 120 8.91 24.58 -11.21
CA THR A 120 8.56 25.89 -10.65
C THR A 120 9.80 26.75 -10.44
N GLN A 121 9.66 28.06 -10.67
CA GLN A 121 10.70 29.04 -10.37
C GLN A 121 10.59 29.64 -8.97
N ARG A 122 9.47 29.39 -8.30
CA ARG A 122 9.10 29.95 -6.98
C ARG A 122 8.64 28.84 -6.05
N TRP A 123 9.13 28.85 -4.82
CA TRP A 123 8.85 27.84 -3.79
C TRP A 123 8.63 28.49 -2.42
N GLU A 124 8.07 29.70 -2.42
CA GLU A 124 7.68 30.45 -1.23
C GLU A 124 6.25 30.12 -0.77
N GLU A 125 5.48 29.44 -1.63
CA GLU A 125 4.09 29.07 -1.34
C GLU A 125 4.00 27.69 -0.68
N ASP A 126 2.94 27.49 0.09
CA ASP A 126 2.64 26.17 0.64
C ASP A 126 2.41 25.15 -0.48
N GLY A 127 2.97 23.95 -0.32
CA GLY A 127 2.81 22.88 -1.28
C GLY A 127 3.77 21.71 -1.12
N LEU A 128 3.55 20.69 -1.94
CA LEU A 128 4.45 19.54 -2.07
C LEU A 128 5.47 19.79 -3.18
N TYR A 129 6.75 19.63 -2.85
CA TYR A 129 7.86 19.90 -3.75
C TYR A 129 8.78 18.69 -3.90
N ARG A 130 9.40 18.57 -5.08
CA ARG A 130 10.41 17.58 -5.40
C ARG A 130 11.62 18.26 -6.01
N PHE A 131 12.81 17.89 -5.53
CA PHE A 131 14.06 18.42 -6.06
C PHE A 131 15.24 17.51 -5.72
N ARG A 132 16.37 17.76 -6.39
CA ARG A 132 17.62 17.04 -6.14
C ARG A 132 18.47 17.81 -5.13
N ARG A 133 18.88 17.16 -4.05
CA ARG A 133 19.82 17.71 -3.06
C ARG A 133 21.26 17.72 -3.58
N ALA A 134 22.15 18.38 -2.85
CA ALA A 134 23.58 18.44 -3.17
C ALA A 134 24.26 17.05 -3.20
N ASP A 135 23.74 16.07 -2.46
CA ASP A 135 24.17 14.66 -2.49
C ASP A 135 23.58 13.85 -3.67
N HIS A 136 22.99 14.55 -4.65
CA HIS A 136 22.29 14.00 -5.82
C HIS A 136 21.05 13.16 -5.53
N ARG A 137 20.59 13.06 -4.28
CA ARG A 137 19.34 12.37 -3.94
C ARG A 137 18.14 13.22 -4.31
N VAL A 138 17.17 12.62 -5.00
CA VAL A 138 15.86 13.24 -5.21
C VAL A 138 15.05 13.09 -3.93
N VAL A 139 14.52 14.18 -3.42
CA VAL A 139 13.72 14.22 -2.19
C VAL A 139 12.38 14.87 -2.44
N CYS A 140 11.39 14.48 -1.65
CA CYS A 140 10.10 15.17 -1.56
C CYS A 140 10.01 15.89 -0.21
N GLN A 141 9.52 17.12 -0.22
CA GLN A 141 9.31 17.92 0.98
C GLN A 141 8.02 18.71 0.86
N ILE A 142 7.36 18.96 1.98
CA ILE A 142 6.20 19.84 2.05
C ILE A 142 6.62 21.17 2.70
N LEU A 143 6.24 22.29 2.08
CA LEU A 143 6.25 23.60 2.71
C LEU A 143 4.86 23.87 3.25
N HIS A 144 4.75 24.15 4.54
CA HIS A 144 3.51 24.56 5.17
C HIS A 144 3.79 25.61 6.24
N GLU A 145 3.13 26.76 6.15
CA GLU A 145 3.28 27.88 7.08
C GLU A 145 4.75 28.28 7.28
N GLY A 146 5.51 28.35 6.17
CA GLY A 146 6.93 28.72 6.17
C GLY A 146 7.88 27.64 6.70
N THR A 147 7.38 26.47 7.09
CA THR A 147 8.20 25.36 7.61
C THR A 147 8.33 24.23 6.59
N TRP A 148 9.58 23.84 6.30
CA TRP A 148 9.89 22.70 5.45
C TRP A 148 9.95 21.41 6.27
N LYS A 149 9.25 20.37 5.80
CA LYS A 149 9.29 19.03 6.38
C LYS A 149 9.51 17.95 5.32
N SER A 150 10.32 16.95 5.65
CA SER A 150 10.55 15.82 4.77
C SER A 150 9.33 14.90 4.72
N VAL A 151 8.99 14.42 3.53
CA VAL A 151 7.88 13.47 3.34
C VAL A 151 8.26 12.42 2.28
N SER A 152 7.63 11.25 2.32
CA SER A 152 7.59 10.40 1.11
C SER A 152 6.66 11.04 0.09
N LEU A 153 6.80 10.66 -1.17
CA LEU A 153 5.92 11.13 -2.25
C LEU A 153 4.45 10.89 -1.90
N GLU A 154 4.11 9.65 -1.59
CA GLU A 154 2.74 9.17 -1.35
C GLU A 154 2.12 9.90 -0.16
N ARG A 155 2.87 10.06 0.94
CA ARG A 155 2.41 10.80 2.12
C ARG A 155 2.22 12.28 1.82
N GLY A 156 3.16 12.86 1.06
CA GLY A 156 3.10 14.25 0.63
C GLY A 156 1.83 14.54 -0.16
N VAL A 157 1.43 13.65 -1.07
CA VAL A 157 0.20 13.80 -1.86
C VAL A 157 -1.03 13.90 -0.96
N TYR A 158 -1.19 12.98 0.01
CA TYR A 158 -2.35 13.04 0.92
C TYR A 158 -2.31 14.23 1.88
N LEU A 159 -1.12 14.70 2.28
CA LEU A 159 -1.00 15.92 3.09
C LEU A 159 -1.42 17.15 2.29
N GLU A 160 -1.07 17.20 1.01
CA GLU A 160 -1.47 18.30 0.12
C GLU A 160 -2.97 18.27 -0.19
N LEU A 161 -3.54 17.07 -0.40
CA LEU A 161 -5.00 16.90 -0.53
C LEU A 161 -5.75 17.36 0.72
N ASP A 162 -5.25 17.02 1.91
CA ASP A 162 -5.82 17.49 3.19
C ASP A 162 -5.74 19.01 3.33
N ARG A 163 -4.58 19.60 2.99
CA ARG A 163 -4.32 21.05 3.05
C ARG A 163 -5.24 21.85 2.14
N LEU A 164 -5.42 21.41 0.90
CA LEU A 164 -6.27 22.09 -0.07
C LEU A 164 -7.76 21.96 0.25
N GLY A 165 -8.15 21.00 1.10
CA GLY A 165 -9.52 20.83 1.56
C GLY A 165 -10.53 20.65 0.41
N VAL A 166 -10.09 20.03 -0.70
CA VAL A 166 -10.96 19.81 -1.87
C VAL A 166 -12.00 18.77 -1.49
N GLU A 167 -13.23 19.23 -1.26
CA GLU A 167 -14.38 18.36 -1.02
C GLU A 167 -15.03 17.94 -2.36
N PRO A 168 -15.45 16.66 -2.50
CA PRO A 168 -15.32 15.61 -1.50
C PRO A 168 -13.94 14.95 -1.49
N ARG A 169 -13.39 14.65 -0.30
CA ARG A 169 -12.08 13.98 -0.11
C ARG A 169 -12.10 12.48 -0.45
N LYS A 170 -12.71 12.11 -1.57
CA LYS A 170 -13.04 10.72 -1.95
C LYS A 170 -12.03 10.12 -2.93
N ASN A 171 -10.74 10.27 -2.61
CA ASN A 171 -9.65 9.73 -3.42
C ASN A 171 -9.46 8.20 -3.25
N LEU A 172 -10.25 7.59 -2.36
CA LEU A 172 -10.32 6.14 -2.16
C LEU A 172 -11.77 5.70 -2.28
N ARG A 173 -12.01 4.63 -3.03
CA ARG A 173 -13.35 4.07 -3.24
C ARG A 173 -13.38 2.62 -2.81
N TRP A 174 -14.46 2.18 -2.18
CA TRP A 174 -14.66 0.79 -1.81
C TRP A 174 -15.91 0.22 -2.43
N PHE A 175 -15.75 -0.83 -3.24
CA PHE A 175 -16.87 -1.51 -3.88
C PHE A 175 -16.99 -2.92 -3.33
N GLN A 176 -18.17 -3.26 -2.80
CA GLN A 176 -18.47 -4.61 -2.36
C GLN A 176 -18.21 -5.62 -3.49
N GLU A 177 -17.65 -6.77 -3.13
CA GLU A 177 -17.53 -7.91 -4.03
C GLU A 177 -18.85 -8.69 -4.14
N GLU A 178 -19.10 -9.25 -5.31
CA GLU A 178 -20.28 -10.07 -5.56
C GLU A 178 -20.16 -11.44 -4.88
N GLY A 179 -21.31 -12.00 -4.48
CA GLY A 179 -21.39 -13.33 -3.88
C GLY A 179 -21.92 -13.34 -2.44
N LYS A 180 -22.56 -14.45 -2.07
CA LYS A 180 -23.13 -14.65 -0.72
C LYS A 180 -22.02 -14.69 0.33
N GLY A 181 -22.16 -13.94 1.42
CA GLY A 181 -21.16 -13.88 2.50
C GLY A 181 -19.99 -12.91 2.22
N ARG A 182 -20.04 -12.13 1.13
CA ARG A 182 -19.02 -11.14 0.75
C ARG A 182 -19.43 -9.72 1.09
N GLU A 183 -20.48 -9.52 1.89
CA GLU A 183 -21.08 -8.20 2.17
C GLU A 183 -20.12 -7.24 2.89
N ARG A 184 -19.12 -7.78 3.59
CA ARG A 184 -18.09 -7.01 4.31
C ARG A 184 -16.77 -6.92 3.56
N PHE A 185 -16.67 -7.49 2.36
CA PHE A 185 -15.43 -7.62 1.57
C PHE A 185 -15.61 -6.97 0.22
N GLY A 186 -14.56 -6.30 -0.25
CA GLY A 186 -14.66 -5.48 -1.43
C GLY A 186 -13.33 -5.20 -2.07
N ARG A 187 -13.41 -4.40 -3.12
CA ARG A 187 -12.29 -3.84 -3.84
C ARG A 187 -12.04 -2.44 -3.33
N LEU A 188 -10.83 -2.19 -2.83
CA LEU A 188 -10.34 -0.84 -2.56
C LEU A 188 -9.69 -0.30 -3.84
N ILE A 189 -10.21 0.81 -4.35
CA ILE A 189 -9.78 1.45 -5.58
C ILE A 189 -9.16 2.80 -5.23
N VAL A 190 -7.99 3.06 -5.81
CA VAL A 190 -7.20 4.25 -5.55
C VAL A 190 -6.81 4.89 -6.87
N ASP A 191 -6.94 6.21 -6.96
CA ASP A 191 -6.66 6.93 -8.20
C ASP A 191 -5.17 6.97 -8.53
N TRP A 192 -4.86 6.92 -9.82
CA TRP A 192 -3.50 7.11 -10.31
C TRP A 192 -3.01 8.52 -9.99
N GLY A 193 -1.73 8.64 -9.67
CA GLY A 193 -1.15 9.90 -9.18
C GLY A 193 -1.36 10.12 -7.67
N LYS A 194 -2.30 9.41 -7.03
CA LYS A 194 -2.56 9.45 -5.58
C LYS A 194 -2.32 8.08 -4.92
N PRO A 195 -1.14 7.47 -5.09
CA PRO A 195 -0.85 6.13 -4.59
C PRO A 195 -0.88 6.04 -3.06
N LEU A 196 -1.35 4.90 -2.52
CA LEU A 196 -1.30 4.63 -1.08
C LEU A 196 0.15 4.69 -0.55
N PRO A 197 0.39 5.30 0.63
CA PRO A 197 1.67 5.18 1.29
C PRO A 197 1.98 3.73 1.66
N ASP A 198 3.27 3.44 1.84
CA ASP A 198 3.78 2.07 1.91
C ASP A 198 3.08 1.16 2.92
N LEU A 199 2.75 1.67 4.12
CA LEU A 199 2.10 0.85 5.14
C LEU A 199 0.65 0.50 4.75
N GLN A 200 -0.12 1.50 4.28
CA GLN A 200 -1.49 1.33 3.79
C GLN A 200 -1.53 0.40 2.58
N ARG A 201 -0.59 0.59 1.64
CA ARG A 201 -0.42 -0.29 0.47
C ARG A 201 -0.15 -1.73 0.88
N ARG A 202 0.78 -1.95 1.83
CA ARG A 202 1.08 -3.30 2.36
C ARG A 202 -0.15 -3.91 3.00
N ILE A 203 -0.87 -3.17 3.84
CA ILE A 203 -2.11 -3.65 4.48
C ILE A 203 -3.14 -4.09 3.44
N ALA A 204 -3.37 -3.28 2.41
CA ALA A 204 -4.32 -3.58 1.34
C ALA A 204 -3.89 -4.82 0.54
N VAL A 205 -2.61 -4.93 0.17
CA VAL A 205 -2.04 -6.13 -0.50
C VAL A 205 -2.20 -7.37 0.36
N MET A 206 -1.95 -7.27 1.67
CA MET A 206 -2.02 -8.39 2.60
C MET A 206 -3.44 -8.91 2.85
N CYS A 207 -4.47 -8.28 2.27
CA CYS A 207 -5.82 -8.83 2.24
C CYS A 207 -5.95 -10.03 1.27
N THR A 208 -5.08 -10.14 0.26
CA THR A 208 -5.00 -11.30 -0.65
C THR A 208 -3.60 -11.93 -0.72
N ALA A 209 -2.58 -11.18 -0.29
CA ALA A 209 -1.16 -11.38 -0.59
C ALA A 209 -0.83 -11.36 -2.10
N LEU A 210 -1.77 -10.98 -2.94
CA LEU A 210 -1.59 -10.83 -4.39
C LEU A 210 -1.20 -9.39 -4.73
N PRO A 211 -0.45 -9.17 -5.82
CA PRO A 211 -0.21 -7.82 -6.32
C PRO A 211 -1.54 -7.09 -6.63
N PRO A 212 -1.58 -5.75 -6.50
CA PRO A 212 -2.75 -4.99 -6.92
C PRO A 212 -2.93 -5.07 -8.44
N GLU A 213 -4.17 -4.89 -8.88
CA GLU A 213 -4.51 -4.78 -10.29
C GLU A 213 -4.40 -3.33 -10.75
N PHE A 214 -3.82 -3.12 -11.92
CA PHE A 214 -3.70 -1.81 -12.53
C PHE A 214 -4.71 -1.71 -13.68
N GLY A 215 -5.67 -0.79 -13.55
CA GLY A 215 -6.69 -0.58 -14.56
C GLY A 215 -6.08 0.02 -15.83
N SER A 216 -5.95 -0.78 -16.89
CA SER A 216 -5.36 -0.35 -18.17
C SER A 216 -6.08 0.82 -18.83
N LYS A 217 -7.36 1.02 -18.52
CA LYS A 217 -8.21 2.12 -19.04
C LYS A 217 -8.56 3.18 -18.01
N CYS A 218 -8.60 2.82 -16.73
CA CYS A 218 -9.24 3.64 -15.69
C CYS A 218 -8.26 4.40 -14.79
N ARG A 219 -6.94 4.39 -15.07
CA ARG A 219 -5.94 5.10 -14.26
C ARG A 219 -6.20 4.89 -12.75
N THR A 220 -6.35 3.63 -12.34
CA THR A 220 -6.62 3.26 -10.94
C THR A 220 -5.84 2.02 -10.54
N ILE A 221 -5.56 1.93 -9.25
CA ILE A 221 -4.94 0.78 -8.58
C ILE A 221 -6.04 0.11 -7.75
N THR A 222 -6.25 -1.19 -7.96
CA THR A 222 -7.30 -1.96 -7.29
C THR A 222 -6.70 -3.04 -6.39
N TYR A 223 -7.11 -3.05 -5.13
CA TYR A 223 -6.80 -4.08 -4.15
C TYR A 223 -8.06 -4.91 -3.88
N ARG A 224 -7.98 -6.24 -4.00
CA ARG A 224 -9.12 -7.15 -3.81
C ARG A 224 -9.23 -7.66 -2.38
N ASN A 225 -10.38 -8.27 -2.05
CA ASN A 225 -10.67 -8.89 -0.75
C ASN A 225 -10.42 -7.96 0.46
N VAL A 226 -10.47 -6.65 0.28
CA VAL A 226 -10.23 -5.69 1.37
C VAL A 226 -11.50 -5.61 2.23
N PRO A 227 -11.44 -5.97 3.52
CA PRO A 227 -12.57 -5.78 4.42
C PRO A 227 -12.95 -4.29 4.48
N ARG A 228 -14.25 -3.98 4.51
CA ARG A 228 -14.71 -2.58 4.58
C ARG A 228 -14.08 -1.82 5.75
N ALA A 229 -14.02 -2.45 6.93
CA ALA A 229 -13.39 -1.86 8.11
C ALA A 229 -11.89 -1.56 7.91
N VAL A 230 -11.17 -2.36 7.11
CA VAL A 230 -9.76 -2.09 6.78
C VAL A 230 -9.66 -0.90 5.81
N ALA A 231 -10.52 -0.84 4.80
CA ALA A 231 -10.59 0.29 3.87
C ALA A 231 -10.90 1.61 4.58
N GLU A 232 -11.86 1.60 5.51
CA GLU A 232 -12.21 2.75 6.35
C GLU A 232 -11.02 3.20 7.20
N ARG A 233 -10.30 2.27 7.84
CA ARG A 233 -9.08 2.60 8.61
C ARG A 233 -7.98 3.20 7.75
N ILE A 234 -7.79 2.69 6.53
CA ILE A 234 -6.85 3.26 5.57
C ILE A 234 -7.26 4.69 5.22
N ALA A 235 -8.53 4.93 4.85
CA ALA A 235 -9.03 6.25 4.49
C ALA A 235 -8.86 7.27 5.65
N ILE A 236 -9.28 6.88 6.86
CA ILE A 236 -9.12 7.69 8.08
C ILE A 236 -7.65 8.02 8.33
N SER A 237 -6.75 7.04 8.20
CA SER A 237 -5.31 7.26 8.41
C SER A 237 -4.68 8.26 7.42
N LEU A 238 -5.36 8.51 6.29
CA LEU A 238 -4.94 9.43 5.23
C LEU A 238 -5.78 10.72 5.21
N LYS A 239 -6.64 10.93 6.22
CA LYS A 239 -7.59 12.06 6.30
C LYS A 239 -8.50 12.16 5.06
N GLN A 240 -8.87 11.01 4.50
CA GLN A 240 -9.76 10.89 3.36
C GLN A 240 -11.09 10.29 3.78
N GLU A 241 -12.11 10.54 2.96
CA GLU A 241 -13.39 9.86 3.07
C GLU A 241 -13.40 8.64 2.13
N LEU A 242 -14.05 7.56 2.57
CA LEU A 242 -14.21 6.39 1.74
C LEU A 242 -15.43 6.57 0.84
N GLY A 243 -15.18 6.80 -0.45
CA GLY A 243 -16.23 6.89 -1.47
C GLY A 243 -16.85 5.53 -1.80
N ASP A 244 -18.01 5.59 -2.43
CA ASP A 244 -18.73 4.43 -2.94
C ASP A 244 -18.80 4.41 -4.48
N ARG A 245 -19.62 3.51 -5.04
CA ARG A 245 -19.70 3.30 -6.50
C ARG A 245 -20.29 4.49 -7.27
N ASN A 246 -20.95 5.42 -6.58
CA ASN A 246 -21.61 6.57 -7.19
C ASN A 246 -20.72 7.83 -7.19
N ASP A 247 -19.46 7.71 -6.73
CA ASP A 247 -18.44 8.77 -6.67
C ASP A 247 -17.36 8.63 -7.76
#